data_AF-A0A977KSV1-F1
#
_entry.id   AF-A0A977KSV1-F1
#
_cell.length_a   1.000
_cell.length_b   1.000
_cell.length_c   1.000
_cell.angle_alpha   90.00
_cell.angle_beta   90.00
_cell.angle_gamma   90.00
#
_symmetry.space_group_name_H-M   'P 1'
#
loop_
_entity.id
_entity.type
_entity.pdbx_description
1 polymer ?
#
loop_
_entity_poly.entity_id
_entity_poly.type
_entity_poly.pdbx_seq_one_letter_code
_entity_poly.pdbx_strand_id
1 'polypeptide(L)' 'MVTLASRIITLETFLTLTETQPASEYSKGTITQKPMPKGKHSRIQSYLVQTINHWTVGSSRAG' A
#
# COMPACT_ATOMS: atom_id res chain seq x y z
N MET A 1 -23.68 18.00 -9.17
CA MET A 1 -22.66 17.26 -8.40
C MET A 1 -21.83 18.29 -7.65
N VAL A 2 -21.76 18.24 -6.33
CA VAL A 2 -20.99 19.21 -5.52
C VAL A 2 -19.52 18.81 -5.59
N THR A 3 -18.69 19.60 -6.25
CA THR A 3 -17.22 19.52 -6.16
C THR A 3 -16.79 20.24 -4.89
N LEU A 4 -16.65 19.49 -3.79
CA LEU A 4 -15.88 19.94 -2.64
C LEU A 4 -14.47 20.22 -3.15
N ALA A 5 -14.02 21.48 -3.06
CA ALA A 5 -12.62 21.82 -3.27
C ALA A 5 -11.78 20.89 -2.38
N SER A 6 -11.12 19.89 -2.97
CA SER A 6 -10.34 18.93 -2.19
C SER A 6 -9.25 19.72 -1.52
N ARG A 7 -9.33 19.86 -0.19
CA ARG A 7 -8.25 20.46 0.58
C ARG A 7 -7.02 19.60 0.30
N ILE A 8 -6.07 20.16 -0.44
CA ILE A 8 -4.79 19.51 -0.73
C ILE A 8 -4.13 19.28 0.63
N ILE A 9 -4.02 18.02 1.04
CA ILE A 9 -3.33 17.66 2.29
C ILE A 9 -1.84 17.51 2.00
N THR A 10 -0.97 17.88 2.93
CA THR A 10 0.48 17.64 2.78
C THR A 10 0.81 16.19 3.17
N LEU A 11 1.96 15.70 2.71
CA LEU A 11 2.46 14.39 3.13
C LEU A 11 2.68 14.33 4.65
N GLU A 12 3.20 15.39 5.25
CA GLU A 12 3.42 15.47 6.70
C GLU A 12 2.11 15.32 7.48
N THR A 13 1.06 16.05 7.07
CA THR A 13 -0.25 15.91 7.72
C THR A 13 -0.82 14.50 7.51
N PHE A 14 -0.65 13.90 6.33
CA PHE A 14 -1.06 12.51 6.09
C PHE A 14 -0.37 11.52 7.05
N LEU A 15 0.95 11.63 7.26
CA LEU A 15 1.72 10.75 8.14
C LEU A 15 1.33 10.86 9.62
N THR A 16 0.70 11.97 10.04
CA THR A 16 0.15 12.12 11.40
C THR A 16 -1.23 11.50 11.60
N LEU A 17 -1.91 11.08 10.54
CA LEU A 17 -3.23 10.45 10.63
C LEU A 17 -3.10 9.03 11.18
N THR A 18 -4.14 8.56 11.87
CA THR A 18 -4.22 7.17 12.32
C THR A 18 -4.28 6.21 11.13
N GLU A 19 -3.55 5.09 11.24
CA GLU A 19 -3.63 3.99 10.28
C GLU A 19 -5.05 3.46 10.13
N THR A 20 -5.39 3.03 8.92
CA THR A 20 -6.73 2.52 8.56
C THR A 20 -6.64 1.10 8.03
N GLN A 21 -7.77 0.38 8.04
CA GLN A 21 -7.87 -0.94 7.43
C GLN A 21 -9.07 -1.02 6.49
N PRO A 22 -8.86 -1.30 5.18
CA PRO A 22 -7.58 -1.38 4.49
C PRO A 22 -6.85 -0.02 4.47
N ALA A 23 -5.53 -0.03 4.29
CA ALA A 23 -4.69 1.16 4.43
C ALA A 23 -5.10 2.31 3.50
N SER A 24 -4.88 3.54 3.95
CA SER A 24 -5.00 4.75 3.15
C SER A 24 -3.72 4.99 2.34
N GLU A 25 -3.86 5.46 1.11
CA GLU A 25 -2.76 5.86 0.23
C GLU A 25 -2.83 7.37 -0.01
N TYR A 26 -1.68 8.03 0.05
CA TYR A 26 -1.54 9.45 -0.28
C TYR A 26 -0.89 9.61 -1.66
N SER A 27 -1.51 10.42 -2.52
CA SER A 27 -0.97 10.79 -3.83
C SER A 27 -1.42 12.19 -4.23
N LYS A 28 -0.45 13.04 -4.59
CA LYS A 28 -0.68 14.41 -5.10
C LYS A 28 -1.69 15.23 -4.28
N GLY A 29 -1.56 15.19 -2.95
CA GLY A 29 -2.45 15.96 -2.07
C GLY A 29 -3.82 15.32 -1.81
N THR A 30 -4.05 14.10 -2.29
CA THR A 30 -5.30 13.35 -2.12
C THR A 30 -5.04 12.08 -1.31
N ILE A 31 -6.01 11.70 -0.48
CA ILE A 31 -6.00 10.42 0.24
C ILE A 31 -7.08 9.52 -0.35
N THR A 32 -6.72 8.28 -0.66
CA THR A 32 -7.65 7.25 -1.11
C THR A 32 -7.45 5.98 -0.31
N GLN A 33 -8.52 5.39 0.21
CA GLN A 33 -8.42 4.11 0.90
C GLN A 33 -8.30 2.95 -0.10
N LYS A 34 -7.40 2.01 0.16
CA LYS A 34 -7.25 0.81 -0.68
C LYS A 34 -8.57 0.03 -0.74
N PRO A 35 -8.83 -0.70 -1.83
CA PRO A 35 -9.92 -1.66 -1.83
C PRO A 35 -9.65 -2.76 -0.80
N MET A 36 -10.71 -3.28 -0.19
CA MET A 36 -10.61 -4.46 0.67
C MET A 36 -9.97 -5.61 -0.12
N PRO A 37 -8.89 -6.26 0.37
CA PRO A 37 -8.23 -7.33 -0.36
C PRO A 37 -9.20 -8.50 -0.59
N LYS A 38 -9.19 -9.03 -1.82
CA LYS A 38 -9.95 -10.23 -2.19
C LYS A 38 -9.03 -11.46 -2.16
N GLY A 39 -9.54 -12.62 -1.75
CA GLY A 39 -8.71 -13.82 -1.53
C GLY A 39 -7.85 -14.27 -2.71
N LYS A 40 -8.31 -14.09 -3.96
CA LYS A 40 -7.49 -14.36 -5.16
C LYS A 40 -6.26 -13.44 -5.25
N HIS A 41 -6.45 -12.15 -4.95
CA HIS A 41 -5.38 -11.17 -4.95
C HIS A 41 -4.36 -11.47 -3.84
N SER A 42 -4.84 -11.80 -2.64
CA SER A 42 -3.97 -12.18 -1.51
C SER A 42 -3.09 -13.39 -1.85
N ARG A 43 -3.65 -14.43 -2.49
CA ARG A 43 -2.88 -15.61 -2.92
C ARG A 43 -1.75 -15.26 -3.88
N ILE A 44 -2.03 -14.43 -4.89
CA ILE A 44 -1.01 -14.00 -5.87
C ILE A 44 0.09 -13.20 -5.18
N GLN A 45 -0.28 -12.24 -4.31
CA GLN A 45 0.69 -11.44 -3.56
C GLN A 45 1.59 -12.30 -2.68
N SER A 46 1.03 -13.28 -1.96
CA SER A 46 1.82 -14.18 -1.11
C SER A 46 2.82 -15.00 -1.92
N TYR A 47 2.41 -15.57 -3.06
CA TYR A 47 3.32 -16.35 -3.91
C TYR A 47 4.43 -15.48 -4.49
N LEU A 48 4.09 -14.29 -5.01
CA LEU A 48 5.06 -13.36 -5.57
C LEU A 48 6.13 -12.95 -4.55
N VAL A 49 5.71 -12.56 -3.35
CA VAL A 49 6.63 -12.18 -2.25
C VAL A 49 7.54 -13.36 -1.89
N GLN A 50 7.00 -14.57 -1.81
CA GLN A 50 7.80 -15.76 -1.52
C GLN A 50 8.84 -16.03 -2.61
N THR A 51 8.45 -15.95 -3.88
CA THR A 51 9.37 -16.15 -5.02
C THR A 51 10.48 -15.11 -4.99
N ILE A 52 10.16 -13.82 -4.82
CA ILE A 52 11.18 -12.77 -4.77
C ILE A 52 12.17 -13.03 -3.63
N ASN A 53 11.67 -13.31 -2.42
CA ASN A 53 12.53 -13.56 -1.26
C ASN A 53 13.43 -14.79 -1.43
N HIS A 54 12.95 -15.84 -2.08
CA HIS A 54 13.75 -17.03 -2.37
C HIS A 54 15.02 -16.67 -3.18
N TRP A 55 14.87 -15.83 -4.20
CA TRP A 55 15.98 -15.44 -5.08
C TRP A 55 16.86 -14.34 -4.51
N THR A 56 16.30 -13.39 -3.74
CA THR A 56 17.06 -12.22 -3.27
C THR A 56 17.67 -12.39 -1.89
N VAL A 57 16.99 -13.13 -0.99
CA VAL A 57 17.46 -13.36 0.38
C VAL A 57 18.08 -14.75 0.53
N GLY A 58 17.50 -15.76 -0.14
CA GLY A 58 17.96 -17.15 -0.07
C GLY A 58 19.29 -17.41 -0.78
N SER A 59 19.54 -16.77 -1.93
CA SER A 59 20.77 -16.96 -2.72
C SER A 59 22.01 -16.27 -2.13
N SER A 60 21.86 -15.37 -1.16
CA SER A 60 22.99 -14.65 -0.53
C SER A 60 23.74 -15.45 0.55
N ARG A 61 23.35 -16.72 0.82
CA ARG A 61 23.98 -17.58 1.85
C ARG A 61 24.73 -18.79 1.31
N ALA A 62 24.87 -18.90 -0.01
CA ALA A 62 25.73 -19.90 -0.65
C ALA A 62 27.03 -19.23 -1.09
N GLY A 63 27.88 -18.89 -0.12
CA GLY A 63 29.22 -18.35 -0.31
C GLY A 63 30.10 -18.79 0.84
#